data_AF-A0A2A7FNI9-F1
#
_entry.id   AF-A0A2A7FNI9-F1
#
_cell.length_a   1.000
_cell.length_b   1.000
_cell.length_c   1.000
_cell.angle_alpha   90.00
_cell.angle_beta   90.00
_cell.angle_gamma   90.00
#
_symmetry.space_group_name_H-M   'P 1'
#
loop_
_entity.id
_entity.type
_entity.pdbx_description
1 polymer ?
#
loop_
_entity_poly.entity_id
_entity_poly.type
_entity_poly.pdbx_seq_one_letter_code
_entity_poly.pdbx_strand_id
1 'polypeptide(L)'
;MIKVKKHACTIDMHLGKNGTFLAGNQYWSKLTKDGTGILMLSEEKQWVKVASFKMTTGIQPIIYFTFVDTLFVNNKRELNELIETQEQEDFKYEWMEALGL
;
A
#
# COMPACT_ATOMS: atom_id res chain seq x y z
N MET A 1 -15.94 10.48 -3.93
CA MET A 1 -15.05 9.58 -4.69
C MET A 1 -13.64 9.71 -4.15
N ILE A 2 -13.04 8.59 -3.76
CA ILE A 2 -11.69 8.50 -3.18
C ILE A 2 -10.81 7.87 -4.25
N LYS A 3 -9.73 8.56 -4.63
CA LYS A 3 -8.74 8.03 -5.56
C LYS A 3 -7.74 7.18 -4.79
N VAL A 4 -7.63 5.91 -5.14
CA VAL A 4 -6.58 5.01 -4.66
C VAL A 4 -5.66 4.62 -5.80
N LYS A 5 -4.39 4.38 -5.52
CA LYS A 5 -3.39 4.00 -6.51
C LYS A 5 -2.74 2.69 -6.10
N LYS A 6 -2.50 1.79 -7.05
CA LYS A 6 -1.73 0.57 -6.83
C LYS A 6 -0.26 0.85 -7.13
N HIS A 7 0.62 0.36 -6.27
CA HIS A 7 2.05 0.53 -6.40
C HIS A 7 2.77 -0.79 -6.16
N ALA A 8 3.77 -1.11 -6.98
CA ALA A 8 4.68 -2.22 -6.73
C ALA A 8 5.84 -1.77 -5.85
N CYS A 9 6.15 -2.51 -4.80
CA CYS A 9 7.28 -2.25 -3.92
C CYS A 9 8.56 -2.83 -4.53
N THR A 10 9.65 -2.06 -4.54
CA THR A 10 10.90 -2.49 -5.19
C THR A 10 11.95 -3.05 -4.23
N ILE A 11 11.81 -2.79 -2.92
CA ILE A 11 12.72 -3.28 -1.88
C ILE A 11 11.94 -3.61 -0.61
N ASP A 12 12.46 -4.53 0.19
CA ASP A 12 11.92 -4.80 1.52
C ASP A 12 12.11 -3.58 2.43
N MET A 13 11.05 -3.14 3.08
CA MET A 13 11.04 -2.00 3.98
C MET A 13 10.32 -2.34 5.27
N HIS A 14 11.00 -2.04 6.38
CA HIS A 14 10.45 -2.16 7.73
C HIS A 14 10.41 -0.77 8.37
N LEU A 15 9.24 -0.13 8.35
CA LEU A 15 9.02 1.22 8.88
C LEU A 15 8.66 1.20 10.38
N GLY A 16 9.44 0.45 11.17
CA GLY A 16 9.20 0.24 12.59
C GLY A 16 7.99 -0.67 12.86
N LYS A 17 7.29 -0.46 13.99
CA LYS A 17 6.23 -1.37 14.45
C LYS A 17 4.94 -1.37 13.63
N ASN A 18 4.81 -0.48 12.64
CA ASN A 18 3.52 -0.13 12.05
C ASN A 18 3.49 -0.24 10.52
N GLY A 19 4.49 -0.83 9.87
CA GLY A 19 4.48 -0.89 8.42
C GLY A 19 5.60 -1.69 7.79
N THR A 20 5.29 -2.91 7.40
CA THR A 20 6.13 -3.74 6.53
C THR A 20 5.65 -3.64 5.08
N PHE A 21 6.61 -3.55 4.16
CA PHE A 21 6.40 -3.65 2.72
C PHE A 21 7.46 -4.59 2.16
N LEU A 22 7.05 -5.57 1.38
CA LEU A 22 7.89 -6.61 0.81
C LEU A 22 8.10 -6.33 -0.68
N ALA A 23 9.33 -6.53 -1.15
CA ALA A 23 9.68 -6.36 -2.55
C ALA A 23 8.85 -7.30 -3.44
N GLY A 24 8.41 -6.80 -4.59
CA GLY A 24 7.58 -7.56 -5.53
C GLY A 24 6.08 -7.49 -5.24
N ASN A 25 5.68 -7.19 -3.99
CA ASN A 25 4.28 -7.06 -3.63
C ASN A 25 3.67 -5.74 -4.10
N GLN A 26 2.34 -5.72 -4.23
CA GLN A 26 1.58 -4.56 -4.65
C GLN A 26 0.73 -4.01 -3.51
N TYR A 27 0.79 -2.69 -3.33
CA TYR A 27 0.17 -1.98 -2.23
C TYR A 27 -0.72 -0.85 -2.71
N TRP A 28 -1.82 -0.65 -1.98
CA TRP A 28 -2.73 0.46 -2.23
C TRP A 28 -2.28 1.72 -1.50
N SER A 29 -2.31 2.86 -2.19
CA SER A 29 -2.04 4.17 -1.62
C SER A 29 -3.23 5.11 -1.80
N LYS A 30 -3.33 6.10 -0.91
CA LYS A 30 -4.31 7.18 -0.97
C LYS A 30 -3.72 8.47 -0.40
N LEU A 31 -4.31 9.60 -0.75
CA LEU A 31 -3.96 10.86 -0.10
C LEU A 31 -4.50 10.91 1.34
N THR A 32 -3.78 11.59 2.20
CA THR A 32 -4.31 11.98 3.51
C THR A 32 -5.55 12.86 3.34
N LYS A 33 -6.44 12.89 4.35
CA LYS A 33 -7.68 13.68 4.29
C LYS A 33 -7.43 15.18 4.06
N ASP A 34 -6.33 15.69 4.60
CA ASP A 34 -5.88 17.07 4.48
C ASP A 34 -5.02 17.31 3.22
N GLY A 35 -4.79 16.28 2.39
CA GLY A 35 -3.99 16.37 1.17
C GLY A 35 -2.49 16.61 1.40
N THR A 36 -2.00 16.51 2.63
CA THR A 36 -0.60 16.83 2.98
C THR A 36 0.39 15.68 2.80
N GLY A 37 -0.07 14.51 2.40
CA GLY A 37 0.80 13.37 2.14
C GLY A 37 0.10 12.16 1.54
N ILE A 38 0.85 11.07 1.44
CA ILE A 38 0.40 9.79 0.90
C ILE A 38 0.46 8.76 2.02
N LEU A 39 -0.66 8.07 2.20
CA LEU A 39 -0.77 6.88 3.03
C LEU A 39 -0.74 5.65 2.12
N MET A 40 -0.07 4.60 2.56
CA MET A 40 -0.05 3.30 1.90
C MET A 40 -0.46 2.21 2.88
N LEU A 41 -1.24 1.24 2.42
CA LEU A 41 -1.68 0.11 3.22
C LEU A 41 -0.54 -0.91 3.32
N SER A 42 -0.08 -1.20 4.53
CA SER A 42 0.99 -2.16 4.80
C SER A 42 0.47 -3.59 4.93
N GLU A 43 1.39 -4.56 5.04
CA GLU A 43 1.11 -5.97 5.35
C GLU A 43 0.29 -6.14 6.64
N GLU A 44 0.51 -5.29 7.65
CA GLU A 44 -0.25 -5.30 8.90
C GLU A 44 -1.65 -4.67 8.77
N LYS A 45 -2.10 -4.36 7.55
CA LYS A 45 -3.38 -3.71 7.22
C LYS A 45 -3.52 -2.33 7.86
N GLN A 46 -2.41 -1.63 8.03
CA GLN A 46 -2.39 -0.29 8.56
C GLN A 46 -2.06 0.73 7.47
N TRP A 47 -2.68 1.91 7.56
CA TRP A 47 -2.34 3.01 6.67
C TRP A 47 -1.13 3.76 7.18
N VAL A 48 0.00 3.57 6.51
CA VAL A 48 1.31 4.12 6.87
C VAL A 48 1.63 5.32 6.01
N LYS A 49 2.11 6.41 6.62
CA LYS A 49 2.51 7.60 5.88
C LYS A 49 3.86 7.37 5.20
N VAL A 50 3.84 7.19 3.88
CA VAL A 50 5.04 6.95 3.04
C VAL A 50 5.53 8.21 2.33
N ALA A 51 4.73 9.27 2.32
CA ALA A 51 5.16 10.58 1.84
C ALA A 51 4.49 11.74 2.60
N SER A 52 5.21 12.86 2.68
CA SER A 52 4.72 14.13 3.23
C SER A 52 5.11 15.25 2.28
N PHE A 53 4.13 16.00 1.76
CA PHE A 53 4.37 17.14 0.88
C PHE A 53 4.85 18.39 1.64
N LYS A 54 4.76 18.36 2.98
CA LYS A 54 5.29 19.41 3.86
C LYS A 54 6.78 19.22 4.20
N MET A 55 7.35 18.06 3.94
CA MET A 55 8.75 17.77 4.29
C MET A 55 9.69 18.18 3.17
N THR A 56 10.74 18.91 3.52
CA THR A 56 11.85 19.31 2.64
C THR A 56 13.13 18.50 2.89
N THR A 57 13.19 17.65 3.92
CA THR A 57 14.40 16.91 4.30
C THR A 57 14.12 15.43 4.56
N GLY A 58 15.01 14.57 4.07
CA GLY A 58 14.96 13.11 4.22
C GLY A 58 14.43 12.36 2.99
N ILE A 59 14.91 11.12 2.82
CA ILE A 59 14.41 10.19 1.79
C ILE A 59 13.04 9.66 2.25
N GLN A 60 12.01 9.87 1.44
CA GLN A 60 10.65 9.42 1.74
C GLN A 60 10.44 8.00 1.17
N PRO A 61 9.83 7.06 1.93
CA PRO A 61 9.65 5.68 1.47
C PRO A 61 8.99 5.53 0.09
N ILE A 62 8.14 6.49 -0.31
CA ILE A 62 7.48 6.50 -1.62
C ILE A 62 8.43 6.32 -2.82
N ILE A 63 9.72 6.64 -2.70
CA ILE A 63 10.69 6.47 -3.79
C ILE A 63 10.93 5.01 -4.18
N TYR A 64 10.61 4.08 -3.27
CA TYR A 64 10.77 2.64 -3.45
C TYR A 64 9.49 1.97 -3.96
N PHE A 65 8.56 2.76 -4.49
CA PHE A 65 7.28 2.29 -5.01
C PHE A 65 7.07 2.76 -6.43
N THR A 66 6.84 1.81 -7.33
CA THR A 66 6.54 2.10 -8.73
C THR A 66 5.03 2.13 -8.93
N PHE A 67 4.51 3.14 -9.61
CA PHE A 67 3.09 3.22 -9.94
C PHE A 67 2.69 2.08 -10.87
N VAL A 68 1.56 1.42 -10.56
CA VAL A 68 0.99 0.33 -11.38
C VAL A 68 -0.34 0.78 -11.99
N ASP A 69 -1.30 1.19 -11.14
CA ASP A 69 -2.65 1.48 -11.60
C ASP A 69 -3.39 2.47 -10.67
N THR A 70 -4.57 2.95 -11.09
CA THR A 70 -5.46 3.80 -10.31
C THR A 70 -6.87 3.22 -10.28
N LEU A 71 -7.45 3.19 -9.08
CA LEU A 71 -8.85 2.84 -8.87
C LEU A 71 -9.59 4.00 -8.19
N PHE A 72 -10.84 4.20 -8.56
CA PHE A 72 -11.72 5.21 -7.96
C PHE A 72 -12.81 4.49 -7.17
N VAL A 73 -12.82 4.67 -5.85
CA VAL A 73 -13.87 4.12 -4.99
C VAL A 73 -14.88 5.21 -4.64
N ASN A 74 -16.16 4.86 -4.61
CA ASN A 74 -17.22 5.84 -4.44
C ASN A 74 -17.36 6.27 -2.98
N ASN A 75 -17.15 5.34 -2.05
CA ASN A 75 -17.43 5.51 -0.63
C ASN A 75 -16.38 4.82 0.26
N LYS A 76 -16.51 5.04 1.57
CA LYS A 76 -15.61 4.48 2.59
C LYS A 76 -15.77 2.95 2.75
N ARG A 77 -16.93 2.39 2.41
CA ARG A 77 -17.19 0.96 2.52
C ARG A 77 -16.35 0.19 1.49
N GLU A 78 -16.40 0.60 0.23
CA GLU A 78 -15.56 0.03 -0.85
C GLU A 78 -14.06 0.15 -0.52
N LEU A 79 -13.65 1.24 0.13
CA LEU A 79 -12.27 1.40 0.59
C LEU A 79 -11.90 0.39 1.69
N ASN A 80 -12.83 0.04 2.58
CA ASN A 80 -12.59 -0.95 3.61
C ASN A 80 -12.59 -2.37 3.04
N GLU A 81 -13.47 -2.66 2.07
CA GLU A 81 -13.49 -3.94 1.35
C GLU A 81 -12.15 -4.20 0.63
N LEU A 82 -11.51 -3.16 0.08
CA LEU A 82 -10.15 -3.26 -0.46
C LEU A 82 -9.08 -3.67 0.58
N ILE A 83 -9.25 -3.29 1.85
CA ILE A 83 -8.34 -3.67 2.95
C ILE A 83 -8.54 -5.15 3.30
N GLU A 84 -9.78 -5.62 3.26
CA GLU A 84 -10.15 -7.01 3.56
C GLU A 84 -9.78 -7.97 2.41
N THR A 85 -9.91 -7.53 1.15
CA THR A 85 -9.69 -8.39 -0.02
C THR A 85 -8.21 -8.71 -0.28
N GLN A 86 -7.27 -7.92 0.27
CA GLN A 86 -5.83 -8.22 0.19
C GLN A 86 -5.52 -9.62 0.78
N GLU A 87 -6.29 -10.07 1.78
CA GLU A 87 -6.17 -11.43 2.35
C GLU A 87 -6.41 -12.58 1.35
N GLN A 88 -7.27 -12.37 0.34
CA GLN A 88 -7.62 -13.43 -0.60
C GLN A 88 -6.61 -13.58 -1.74
N GLU A 89 -5.91 -12.50 -2.11
CA GLU A 89 -4.80 -12.59 -3.07
C GLU A 89 -3.56 -13.22 -2.41
N ASP A 90 -3.21 -12.83 -1.19
CA ASP A 90 -2.04 -13.37 -0.47
C ASP A 90 -2.20 -14.85 -0.14
N PHE A 91 -3.39 -15.28 0.31
CA PHE A 91 -3.68 -16.70 0.53
C PHE A 91 -3.58 -17.51 -0.76
N LYS A 92 -4.01 -16.95 -1.90
CA LYS A 92 -3.94 -17.66 -3.19
C LYS A 92 -2.49 -17.85 -3.66
N TYR A 93 -1.60 -16.89 -3.40
CA TYR A 93 -0.17 -17.00 -3.73
C TYR A 93 0.57 -17.94 -2.76
N GLU A 94 0.32 -17.88 -1.45
CA GLU A 94 0.92 -18.81 -0.48
C GLU A 94 0.59 -20.28 -0.79
N TRP A 95 -0.65 -20.57 -1.20
CA TRP A 95 -1.03 -21.93 -1.62
C TRP A 95 -0.35 -22.39 -2.91
N MET A 96 -0.10 -21.49 -3.86
CA MET A 96 0.60 -21.85 -5.11
C MET A 96 2.08 -22.13 -4.86
N GLU A 97 2.76 -21.33 -4.01
CA GLU A 97 4.15 -21.60 -3.62
C GLU A 97 4.29 -22.88 -2.79
N ALA A 98 3.36 -23.15 -1.86
CA ALA A 98 3.37 -24.37 -1.05
C ALA A 98 3.14 -25.65 -1.88
N LEU A 99 2.50 -25.54 -3.05
CA LEU A 99 2.27 -26.64 -3.98
C LEU A 99 3.40 -26.81 -5.02
N GLY A 100 4.43 -25.95 -5.01
CA GLY A 100 5.58 -26.06 -5.91
C GLY A 100 5.23 -25.94 -7.40
N LEU A 101 4.19 -25.17 -7.73
CA LEU A 101 3.77 -24.85 -9.10
C LEU A 101 4.37 -23.53 -9.59
#